data_AF-A0A9Q8ZH98-F1
#
_entry.id   AF-A0A9Q8ZH98-F1
#
_cell.length_a   1.000
_cell.length_b   1.000
_cell.length_c   1.000
_cell.angle_alpha   90.00
_cell.angle_beta   90.00
_cell.angle_gamma   90.00
#
_symmetry.space_group_name_H-M   'P 1'
#
loop_
_entity.id
_entity.type
_entity.pdbx_description
1 polymer ?
#
loop_
_entity_poly.entity_id
_entity_poly.type
_entity_poly.pdbx_seq_one_letter_code
_entity_poly.pdbx_strand_id
1 'polypeptide(L)'
;MAQSRHMLTQAISFNAPTTTSLLQDDAIPYHTQYYRRRGRPSMKEKAQGQQYLTPDEEKALVEYLLLMSELGQPVRIKYIPSLAFSLARRRTTTTGKPIKLPGKNWARSFEKRNPRLKGRRVKAIDWKRHERNIYTKVTHWFEVIKGVLQDPRVRPENVYNMDETGVMLNMLGSVKVLVSKDDLRDYRGAGVKRTQVTAIECISADGRSLLPLIIWPASTHRSNWTTFPTPGWHYGHSENGYNDSKISLEWLTRVFDPQTSERANGKPRVLICDGFGTHETLEILEFCFANNITMCRLPSHTSHKLQPCDVGVFGPLKTAYRDEVERLCRGGLEAVSKEHFTSVYKPARETAITRRNIIAAWAASGLFPFNPERVLRKTPKPPSETAAPGVLTCPQDQQVAQAPITPITPVTTEGVMSLHNLIKQDAYAMDERRLQKYVQKLASVAQISLAKQTLLQDQNEFLTKVNKEAQVRRSTRSIVLGKAKVMSFEDLEEARAKRAEKEEKASAAKVPKKRGRKPKNSAVVTVEEVTGVAGASLQGEGEEADPPVRADNMPGLRQPETGLLWKAPVAKMY
;
A
#
# COMPACT_ATOMS: atom_id res chain seq x y z
N MET A 1 70.73 32.70 -57.10
CA MET A 1 72.02 32.57 -56.39
C MET A 1 71.95 31.28 -55.60
N ALA A 2 72.43 30.18 -56.16
CA ALA A 2 73.81 29.70 -55.98
C ALA A 2 74.02 29.27 -54.52
N GLN A 3 73.79 27.99 -54.23
CA GLN A 3 74.79 26.91 -54.25
C GLN A 3 75.70 26.91 -53.02
N SER A 4 75.58 25.84 -52.24
CA SER A 4 76.74 25.04 -51.86
C SER A 4 76.33 23.57 -51.87
N ARG A 5 76.48 23.00 -53.07
CA ARG A 5 76.92 21.61 -53.32
C ARG A 5 78.27 21.42 -52.58
N HIS A 6 78.75 20.26 -52.16
CA HIS A 6 78.75 18.98 -52.85
C HIS A 6 79.45 17.94 -51.97
N MET A 7 79.12 16.66 -52.18
CA MET A 7 80.00 15.47 -52.28
C MET A 7 79.30 14.28 -51.59
N LEU A 8 79.03 13.12 -52.19
CA LEU A 8 79.09 12.63 -53.57
C LEU A 8 78.36 11.26 -53.55
N THR A 9 77.51 11.00 -54.55
CA THR A 9 77.27 9.73 -55.27
C THR A 9 77.43 8.37 -54.56
N GLN A 10 76.39 7.52 -54.60
CA GLN A 10 76.21 6.49 -55.65
C GLN A 10 74.86 5.76 -55.50
N ALA A 11 74.28 5.38 -56.64
CA ALA A 11 73.06 4.59 -56.77
C ALA A 11 73.24 3.13 -56.34
N ILE A 12 72.15 2.43 -55.97
CA ILE A 12 71.72 1.11 -56.50
C ILE A 12 70.38 0.68 -55.86
N SER A 13 69.59 0.03 -56.71
CA SER A 13 68.25 -0.54 -56.62
C SER A 13 68.04 -1.69 -55.60
N PHE A 14 66.78 -1.84 -55.16
CA PHE A 14 66.05 -3.03 -54.64
C PHE A 14 66.81 -4.06 -53.77
N ASN A 15 66.38 -4.20 -52.51
CA ASN A 15 65.89 -5.50 -52.00
C ASN A 15 65.17 -5.39 -50.64
N ALA A 16 64.10 -6.16 -50.49
CA ALA A 16 63.26 -6.27 -49.30
C ALA A 16 64.03 -6.80 -48.09
N PRO A 17 63.74 -6.34 -46.85
CA PRO A 17 64.16 -7.06 -45.66
C PRO A 17 63.18 -8.19 -45.38
N THR A 18 63.56 -9.39 -45.83
CA THR A 18 63.02 -10.64 -45.29
C THR A 18 63.65 -10.89 -43.91
N THR A 19 62.94 -11.67 -43.10
CA THR A 19 63.38 -12.37 -41.88
C THR A 19 63.36 -11.59 -40.55
N THR A 20 62.14 -11.57 -39.97
CA THR A 20 61.81 -12.23 -38.69
C THR A 20 62.76 -12.02 -37.51
N SER A 21 62.38 -11.10 -36.61
CA SER A 21 62.79 -11.10 -35.20
C SER A 21 61.64 -10.75 -34.25
N LEU A 22 60.41 -11.17 -34.58
CA LEU A 22 59.28 -11.10 -33.64
C LEU A 22 59.12 -12.46 -32.97
N LEU A 23 59.76 -12.57 -31.80
CA LEU A 23 59.38 -13.44 -30.68
C LEU A 23 58.68 -14.74 -31.10
N GLN A 24 59.47 -15.77 -31.38
CA GLN A 24 59.00 -17.15 -31.31
C GLN A 24 58.60 -17.41 -29.86
N ASP A 25 57.30 -17.27 -29.57
CA ASP A 25 56.65 -18.11 -28.58
C ASP A 25 56.82 -19.55 -29.08
N ASP A 26 57.84 -20.27 -28.60
CA ASP A 26 58.13 -21.67 -28.94
C ASP A 26 56.99 -22.65 -28.59
N ALA A 27 55.87 -22.13 -28.07
CA ALA A 27 54.65 -22.87 -27.78
C ALA A 27 53.59 -22.85 -28.90
N ILE A 28 53.74 -22.04 -29.97
CA ILE A 28 52.66 -21.85 -30.98
C ILE A 28 53.07 -22.42 -32.36
N PRO A 29 52.38 -23.45 -32.88
CA PRO A 29 52.71 -24.08 -34.16
C PRO A 29 52.81 -23.11 -35.35
N TYR A 30 53.79 -23.32 -36.23
CA TYR A 30 54.08 -22.49 -37.42
C TYR A 30 52.84 -22.20 -38.28
N HIS A 31 52.00 -23.21 -38.51
CA HIS A 31 50.77 -23.09 -39.31
C HIS A 31 49.77 -22.08 -38.70
N THR A 32 49.70 -21.99 -37.38
CA THR A 32 48.88 -21.01 -36.66
C THR A 32 49.41 -19.59 -36.86
N GLN A 33 50.74 -19.42 -36.81
CA GLN A 33 51.37 -18.12 -37.06
C GLN A 33 51.19 -17.67 -38.52
N TYR A 34 51.34 -18.59 -39.48
CA TYR A 34 51.15 -18.34 -40.91
C TYR A 34 49.74 -17.81 -41.22
N TYR A 35 48.69 -18.46 -40.69
CA TYR A 35 47.32 -17.99 -40.90
C TYR A 35 46.99 -16.70 -40.16
N ARG A 36 47.55 -16.48 -38.95
CA ARG A 36 47.38 -15.21 -38.24
C ARG A 36 47.97 -14.03 -39.03
N ARG A 37 49.15 -14.20 -39.63
CA ARG A 37 49.76 -13.17 -40.52
C ARG A 37 48.92 -12.90 -41.78
N ARG A 38 48.13 -13.87 -42.23
CA ARG A 38 47.18 -13.72 -43.34
C ARG A 38 45.79 -13.26 -42.92
N GLY A 39 45.65 -12.72 -41.70
CA GLY A 39 44.41 -12.12 -41.21
C GLY A 39 43.36 -13.11 -40.70
N ARG A 40 43.69 -14.40 -40.54
CA ARG A 40 42.74 -15.37 -39.94
C ARG A 40 42.62 -15.08 -38.44
N PRO A 41 41.40 -14.79 -37.92
CA PRO A 41 41.20 -14.58 -36.50
C PRO A 41 41.59 -15.82 -35.71
N SER A 42 42.06 -15.63 -34.49
CA SER A 42 42.24 -16.73 -33.55
C SER A 42 40.92 -17.47 -33.33
N MET A 43 40.98 -18.75 -32.94
CA MET A 43 39.76 -19.49 -32.60
C MET A 43 38.98 -18.82 -31.48
N LYS A 44 39.67 -18.13 -30.56
CA LYS A 44 39.06 -17.38 -29.46
C LYS A 44 38.27 -16.18 -29.97
N GLU A 45 38.82 -15.39 -30.89
CA GLU A 45 38.13 -14.26 -31.52
C GLU A 45 36.97 -14.72 -32.39
N LYS A 46 37.15 -15.81 -33.15
CA LYS A 46 36.07 -16.41 -33.93
C LYS A 46 34.94 -16.90 -33.02
N ALA A 47 35.27 -17.53 -31.89
CA ALA A 47 34.28 -17.97 -30.91
C ALA A 47 33.54 -16.79 -30.25
N GLN A 48 34.26 -15.70 -29.92
CA GLN A 48 33.66 -14.47 -29.39
C GLN A 48 32.69 -13.84 -30.39
N GLY A 49 33.04 -13.80 -31.69
CA GLY A 49 32.15 -13.30 -32.74
C GLY A 49 30.90 -14.15 -32.98
N GLN A 50 30.86 -15.39 -32.47
CA GLN A 50 29.71 -16.31 -32.56
C GLN A 50 28.89 -16.39 -31.26
N GLN A 51 29.28 -15.64 -30.22
CA GLN A 51 28.53 -15.61 -28.97
C GLN A 51 27.18 -14.93 -29.14
N TYR A 52 26.23 -15.34 -28.29
CA TYR A 52 24.88 -14.78 -28.28
C TYR A 52 24.86 -13.31 -27.84
N LEU A 53 25.70 -12.96 -26.85
CA LEU A 53 25.93 -11.60 -26.36
C LEU A 53 27.30 -11.14 -26.85
N THR A 54 27.51 -9.83 -27.04
CA THR A 54 28.91 -9.34 -27.20
C THR A 54 29.66 -9.46 -25.87
N PRO A 55 31.00 -9.38 -25.89
CA PRO A 55 31.79 -9.30 -24.66
C PRO A 55 31.29 -8.23 -23.66
N ASP A 56 30.90 -7.05 -24.15
CA ASP A 56 30.41 -5.97 -23.27
C ASP A 56 29.04 -6.26 -22.67
N GLU A 57 28.13 -6.87 -23.42
CA GLU A 57 26.83 -7.31 -22.90
C GLU A 57 26.97 -8.47 -21.92
N GLU A 58 27.83 -9.44 -22.23
CA GLU A 58 28.10 -10.57 -21.34
C GLU A 58 28.68 -10.05 -20.02
N LYS A 59 29.62 -9.08 -20.07
CA LYS A 59 30.15 -8.39 -18.90
C LYS A 59 29.06 -7.65 -18.12
N ALA A 60 28.19 -6.89 -18.79
CA ALA A 60 27.10 -6.16 -18.14
C ALA A 60 26.12 -7.12 -17.42
N LEU A 61 25.80 -8.27 -18.05
CA LEU A 61 24.96 -9.29 -17.44
C LEU A 61 25.64 -9.92 -16.21
N VAL A 62 26.95 -10.17 -16.25
CA VAL A 62 27.70 -10.68 -15.09
C VAL A 62 27.64 -9.70 -13.93
N GLU A 63 27.93 -8.41 -14.16
CA GLU A 63 27.88 -7.40 -13.09
C GLU A 63 26.46 -7.25 -12.52
N TYR A 64 25.42 -7.31 -13.37
CA TYR A 64 24.03 -7.31 -12.91
C TYR A 64 23.71 -8.51 -12.01
N LEU A 65 24.12 -9.73 -12.38
CA LEU A 65 23.87 -10.93 -11.58
C LEU A 65 24.58 -10.90 -10.22
N LEU A 66 25.80 -10.34 -10.17
CA LEU A 66 26.55 -10.15 -8.93
C LEU A 66 25.84 -9.14 -8.04
N LEU A 67 25.46 -7.98 -8.58
CA LEU A 67 24.73 -6.94 -7.86
C LEU A 67 23.43 -7.48 -7.26
N MET A 68 22.63 -8.19 -8.06
CA MET A 68 21.37 -8.77 -7.59
C MET A 68 21.61 -9.79 -6.46
N SER A 69 22.69 -10.58 -6.54
CA SER A 69 23.05 -11.53 -5.47
C SER A 69 23.44 -10.81 -4.18
N GLU A 70 24.23 -9.73 -4.26
CA GLU A 70 24.66 -8.93 -3.10
C GLU A 70 23.49 -8.19 -2.45
N LEU A 71 22.51 -7.73 -3.25
CA LEU A 71 21.25 -7.16 -2.78
C LEU A 71 20.27 -8.21 -2.21
N GLY A 72 20.69 -9.47 -2.06
CA GLY A 72 19.89 -10.54 -1.48
C GLY A 72 18.83 -11.12 -2.42
N GLN A 73 18.91 -10.84 -3.73
CA GLN A 73 18.00 -11.32 -4.77
C GLN A 73 18.74 -12.13 -5.86
N PRO A 74 19.36 -13.26 -5.52
CA PRO A 74 20.06 -14.07 -6.50
C PRO A 74 19.10 -14.55 -7.60
N VAL A 75 19.42 -14.22 -8.86
CA VAL A 75 18.59 -14.59 -10.01
C VAL A 75 18.68 -16.10 -10.26
N ARG A 76 17.52 -16.76 -10.37
CA ARG A 76 17.46 -18.20 -10.67
C ARG A 76 18.07 -18.49 -12.03
N ILE A 77 18.90 -19.53 -12.14
CA ILE A 77 19.60 -19.92 -13.38
C ILE A 77 18.67 -20.00 -14.60
N LYS A 78 17.44 -20.49 -14.41
CA LYS A 78 16.42 -20.59 -15.47
C LYS A 78 15.98 -19.25 -16.09
N TYR A 79 16.19 -18.13 -15.40
CA TYR A 79 15.81 -16.79 -15.84
C TYR A 79 16.93 -16.05 -16.59
N ILE A 80 18.18 -16.51 -16.46
CA ILE A 80 19.34 -15.88 -17.12
C ILE A 80 19.20 -15.84 -18.65
N PRO A 81 18.73 -16.91 -19.35
CA PRO A 81 18.52 -16.86 -20.80
C PRO A 81 17.56 -15.76 -21.25
N SER A 82 16.52 -15.46 -20.46
CA SER A 82 15.55 -14.43 -20.84
C SER A 82 16.06 -13.01 -20.61
N LEU A 83 16.91 -12.81 -19.59
CA LEU A 83 17.65 -11.56 -19.42
C LEU A 83 18.64 -11.33 -20.58
N ALA A 84 19.35 -12.38 -21.00
CA ALA A 84 20.22 -12.32 -22.17
C ALA A 84 19.42 -12.02 -23.46
N PHE A 85 18.24 -12.62 -23.61
CA PHE A 85 17.32 -12.31 -24.72
C PHE A 85 16.89 -10.85 -24.69
N SER A 86 16.60 -10.28 -23.51
CA SER A 86 16.21 -8.88 -23.36
C SER A 86 17.30 -7.91 -23.81
N LEU A 87 18.58 -8.22 -23.50
CA LEU A 87 19.74 -7.47 -24.02
C LEU A 87 19.83 -7.60 -25.54
N ALA A 88 19.84 -8.82 -26.07
CA ALA A 88 20.00 -9.08 -27.49
C ALA A 88 18.88 -8.44 -28.33
N ARG A 89 17.62 -8.45 -27.83
CA ARG A 89 16.48 -7.81 -28.52
C ARG A 89 16.66 -6.31 -28.70
N ARG A 90 17.34 -5.60 -27.79
CA ARG A 90 17.64 -4.16 -27.97
C ARG A 90 18.53 -3.88 -29.19
N ARG A 91 19.34 -4.86 -29.64
CA ARG A 91 20.09 -4.79 -30.91
C ARG A 91 19.24 -5.04 -32.14
N THR A 92 18.17 -5.82 -32.02
CA THR A 92 17.31 -6.15 -33.16
C THR A 92 16.61 -4.92 -33.72
N THR A 93 16.29 -3.95 -32.85
CA THR A 93 15.82 -2.62 -33.27
C THR A 93 16.81 -1.92 -34.21
N THR A 94 18.11 -2.19 -34.07
CA THR A 94 19.18 -1.60 -34.89
C THR A 94 19.53 -2.43 -36.13
N THR A 95 19.29 -3.74 -36.11
CA THR A 95 19.79 -4.69 -37.14
C THR A 95 18.70 -5.39 -37.96
N GLY A 96 17.42 -5.23 -37.59
CA GLY A 96 16.25 -5.71 -38.33
C GLY A 96 16.03 -7.24 -38.34
N LYS A 97 16.94 -8.03 -37.77
CA LYS A 97 16.82 -9.51 -37.73
C LYS A 97 16.21 -9.99 -36.40
N PRO A 98 15.18 -10.86 -36.43
CA PRO A 98 14.63 -11.45 -35.21
C PRO A 98 15.64 -12.42 -34.58
N ILE A 99 16.08 -12.10 -33.35
CA ILE A 99 16.91 -12.98 -32.54
C ILE A 99 16.01 -13.99 -31.83
N LYS A 100 16.43 -15.26 -31.77
CA LYS A 100 15.73 -16.34 -31.03
C LYS A 100 16.18 -16.39 -29.58
N LEU A 101 15.39 -17.00 -28.70
CA LEU A 101 15.78 -17.25 -27.31
C LEU A 101 17.07 -18.10 -27.25
N PRO A 102 17.95 -17.89 -26.25
CA PRO A 102 19.11 -18.76 -26.06
C PRO A 102 18.70 -20.22 -25.82
N GLY A 103 19.46 -21.16 -26.37
CA GLY A 103 19.21 -22.58 -26.18
C GLY A 103 19.36 -23.04 -24.72
N LYS A 104 18.78 -24.20 -24.37
CA LYS A 104 18.74 -24.75 -23.00
C LYS A 104 20.10 -24.84 -22.30
N ASN A 105 21.18 -25.09 -23.04
CA ASN A 105 22.54 -25.24 -22.52
C ASN A 105 23.32 -23.91 -22.42
N TRP A 106 22.73 -22.80 -22.84
CA TRP A 106 23.41 -21.51 -22.89
C TRP A 106 23.80 -21.04 -21.49
N ALA A 107 22.90 -21.12 -20.49
CA ALA A 107 23.20 -20.69 -19.12
C ALA A 107 24.38 -21.46 -18.50
N ARG A 108 24.48 -22.78 -18.75
CA ARG A 108 25.61 -23.61 -18.30
C ARG A 108 26.92 -23.21 -19.00
N SER A 109 26.85 -22.84 -20.27
CA SER A 109 28.01 -22.39 -21.03
C SER A 109 28.45 -20.99 -20.58
N PHE A 110 27.50 -20.10 -20.27
CA PHE A 110 27.74 -18.78 -19.70
C PHE A 110 28.41 -18.88 -18.32
N GLU A 111 27.95 -19.77 -17.44
CA GLU A 111 28.59 -20.04 -16.15
C GLU A 111 30.06 -20.48 -16.34
N LYS A 112 30.33 -21.42 -17.25
CA LYS A 112 31.70 -21.88 -17.54
C LYS A 112 32.62 -20.77 -18.07
N ARG A 113 32.09 -19.82 -18.83
CA ARG A 113 32.87 -18.69 -19.37
C ARG A 113 33.18 -17.61 -18.33
N ASN A 114 32.38 -17.52 -17.27
CA ASN A 114 32.42 -16.44 -16.30
C ASN A 114 32.75 -16.98 -14.90
N PRO A 115 34.03 -17.23 -14.57
CA PRO A 115 34.44 -17.88 -13.32
C PRO A 115 34.12 -17.07 -12.05
N ARG A 116 33.77 -15.78 -12.17
CA ARG A 116 33.23 -14.96 -11.07
C ARG A 116 31.85 -15.42 -10.60
N LEU A 117 31.12 -16.16 -11.43
CA LEU A 117 29.80 -16.70 -11.13
C LEU A 117 29.90 -18.19 -10.83
N LYS A 118 29.13 -18.65 -9.84
CA LYS A 118 29.02 -20.08 -9.51
C LYS A 118 27.59 -20.41 -9.13
N GLY A 119 27.01 -21.40 -9.81
CA GLY A 119 25.72 -21.95 -9.45
C GLY A 119 25.77 -22.58 -8.05
N ARG A 120 24.90 -22.11 -7.15
CA ARG A 120 24.73 -22.68 -5.81
C ARG A 120 23.26 -22.93 -5.54
N ARG A 121 22.95 -24.05 -4.88
CA ARG A 121 21.60 -24.29 -4.36
C ARG A 121 21.46 -23.58 -3.02
N VAL A 122 20.62 -22.55 -2.97
CA VAL A 122 20.29 -21.82 -1.74
C VAL A 122 19.08 -22.50 -1.10
N LYS A 123 19.16 -22.85 0.20
CA LYS A 123 18.02 -23.39 0.95
C LYS A 123 17.23 -22.23 1.56
N ALA A 124 15.91 -22.32 1.53
CA ALA A 124 15.06 -21.45 2.36
C ALA A 124 15.33 -21.79 3.83
N ILE A 125 15.56 -20.76 4.66
CA ILE A 125 15.86 -20.91 6.08
C ILE A 125 14.64 -20.44 6.88
N ASP A 126 14.23 -21.24 7.88
CA ASP A 126 13.19 -20.88 8.83
C ASP A 126 13.62 -19.70 9.70
N TRP A 127 12.75 -18.72 9.78
CA TRP A 127 13.06 -17.31 9.98
C TRP A 127 13.14 -16.90 11.46
N LYS A 128 12.56 -17.70 12.36
CA LYS A 128 12.61 -17.50 13.83
C LYS A 128 14.01 -17.68 14.43
N ARG A 129 14.98 -18.23 13.70
CA ARG A 129 16.32 -18.59 14.21
C ARG A 129 17.37 -17.47 14.15
N HIS A 130 17.05 -16.28 13.62
CA HIS A 130 18.06 -15.35 13.12
C HIS A 130 18.16 -13.96 13.78
N GLU A 131 17.42 -13.68 14.87
CA GLU A 131 17.52 -12.39 15.58
C GLU A 131 18.96 -12.04 16.00
N ARG A 132 19.79 -13.04 16.34
CA ARG A 132 21.19 -12.85 16.75
C ARG A 132 22.10 -12.26 15.65
N ASN A 133 21.71 -12.31 14.38
CA ASN A 133 22.51 -11.83 13.24
C ASN A 133 21.90 -10.62 12.51
N ILE A 134 20.93 -9.92 13.12
CA ILE A 134 20.33 -8.73 12.48
C ILE A 134 21.39 -7.64 12.25
N TYR A 135 22.26 -7.39 13.24
CA TYR A 135 23.30 -6.36 13.14
C TYR A 135 24.21 -6.57 11.92
N THR A 136 24.81 -7.76 11.78
CA THR A 136 25.72 -8.08 10.67
C THR A 136 25.04 -8.02 9.31
N LYS A 137 23.78 -8.50 9.22
CA LYS A 137 22.98 -8.41 7.99
C LYS A 137 22.69 -6.97 7.59
N VAL A 138 22.28 -6.14 8.55
CA VAL A 138 21.98 -4.72 8.32
C VAL A 138 23.25 -3.97 7.91
N THR A 139 24.38 -4.20 8.58
CA THR A 139 25.67 -3.60 8.21
C THR A 139 26.08 -3.97 6.79
N HIS A 140 26.09 -5.27 6.46
CA HIS A 140 26.44 -5.72 5.12
C HIS A 140 25.50 -5.15 4.04
N TRP A 141 24.19 -5.11 4.33
CA TRP A 141 23.23 -4.53 3.41
C TRP A 141 23.47 -3.03 3.17
N PHE A 142 23.79 -2.27 4.23
CA PHE A 142 24.17 -0.87 4.08
C PHE A 142 25.44 -0.70 3.23
N GLU A 143 26.44 -1.58 3.38
CA GLU A 143 27.65 -1.57 2.55
C GLU A 143 27.32 -1.77 1.06
N VAL A 144 26.45 -2.73 0.74
CA VAL A 144 26.03 -3.03 -0.64
C VAL A 144 25.18 -1.89 -1.22
N ILE A 145 24.13 -1.47 -0.52
CA ILE A 145 23.21 -0.44 -1.06
C ILE A 145 23.90 0.92 -1.17
N LYS A 146 24.91 1.21 -0.34
CA LYS A 146 25.74 2.41 -0.49
C LYS A 146 26.30 2.54 -1.90
N GLY A 147 26.80 1.46 -2.49
CA GLY A 147 27.34 1.46 -3.85
C GLY A 147 26.28 1.86 -4.90
N VAL A 148 25.05 1.38 -4.73
CA VAL A 148 23.92 1.73 -5.62
C VAL A 148 23.51 3.19 -5.45
N LEU A 149 23.38 3.66 -4.20
CA LEU A 149 22.92 5.03 -3.91
C LEU A 149 23.98 6.10 -4.19
N GLN A 150 25.27 5.74 -4.22
CA GLN A 150 26.37 6.64 -4.55
C GLN A 150 26.69 6.69 -6.05
N ASP A 151 26.05 5.86 -6.89
CA ASP A 151 26.18 5.97 -8.33
C ASP A 151 25.72 7.38 -8.79
N PRO A 152 26.59 8.18 -9.44
CA PRO A 152 26.24 9.54 -9.88
C PRO A 152 25.04 9.60 -10.84
N ARG A 153 24.69 8.48 -11.47
CA ARG A 153 23.53 8.37 -12.36
C ARG A 153 22.22 8.24 -11.57
N VAL A 154 22.28 7.72 -10.34
CA VAL A 154 21.12 7.57 -9.45
C VAL A 154 20.89 8.89 -8.72
N ARG A 155 19.82 9.59 -9.12
CA ARG A 155 19.40 10.82 -8.44
C ARG A 155 18.57 10.45 -7.21
N PRO A 156 18.64 11.20 -6.08
CA PRO A 156 17.79 10.95 -4.92
C PRO A 156 16.29 10.90 -5.27
N GLU A 157 15.87 11.73 -6.21
CA GLU A 157 14.49 11.79 -6.70
C GLU A 157 14.02 10.55 -7.48
N ASN A 158 14.96 9.69 -7.88
CA ASN A 158 14.73 8.41 -8.55
C ASN A 158 14.89 7.20 -7.60
N VAL A 159 15.07 7.45 -6.30
CA VAL A 159 15.13 6.40 -5.28
C VAL A 159 13.80 6.33 -4.55
N TYR A 160 13.20 5.15 -4.58
CA TYR A 160 11.85 4.90 -4.12
C TYR A 160 11.83 3.79 -3.09
N ASN A 161 10.87 3.90 -2.18
CA ASN A 161 10.55 2.91 -1.19
C ASN A 161 9.09 2.51 -1.34
N MET A 162 8.82 1.24 -1.55
CA MET A 162 7.47 0.68 -1.68
C MET A 162 7.22 -0.32 -0.56
N ASP A 163 6.00 -0.29 -0.03
CA ASP A 163 5.55 -1.25 0.96
C ASP A 163 4.03 -1.39 0.96
N GLU A 164 3.53 -2.49 1.52
CA GLU A 164 2.11 -2.72 1.74
C GLU A 164 1.70 -2.51 3.19
N THR A 165 0.60 -1.78 3.39
CA THR A 165 -0.05 -1.68 4.70
C THR A 165 -1.47 -2.23 4.63
N GLY A 166 -1.78 -3.13 5.55
CA GLY A 166 -3.15 -3.56 5.77
C GLY A 166 -3.88 -2.59 6.72
N VAL A 167 -4.99 -2.04 6.24
CA VAL A 167 -5.84 -1.07 6.92
C VAL A 167 -7.13 -1.78 7.35
N MET A 168 -7.34 -1.85 8.66
CA MET A 168 -8.56 -2.44 9.22
C MET A 168 -9.73 -1.49 9.03
N LEU A 169 -10.84 -1.98 8.46
CA LEU A 169 -12.04 -1.15 8.26
C LEU A 169 -12.62 -0.67 9.58
N ASN A 170 -12.76 -1.58 10.54
CA ASN A 170 -13.22 -1.28 11.90
C ASN A 170 -12.12 -1.67 12.89
N MET A 171 -11.48 -0.66 13.47
CA MET A 171 -10.57 -0.85 14.60
C MET A 171 -10.62 0.40 15.48
N LEU A 172 -11.63 0.44 16.34
CA LEU A 172 -11.69 1.42 17.43
C LEU A 172 -10.73 0.90 18.52
N GLY A 173 -9.50 1.40 18.51
CA GLY A 173 -8.59 1.24 19.64
C GLY A 173 -9.10 2.02 20.86
N SER A 174 -8.38 1.98 21.97
CA SER A 174 -8.68 2.86 23.10
C SER A 174 -8.49 4.32 22.69
N VAL A 175 -9.48 5.15 23.03
CA VAL A 175 -9.46 6.60 22.79
C VAL A 175 -9.52 7.30 24.14
N LYS A 176 -8.66 8.30 24.33
CA LYS A 176 -8.73 9.14 25.53
C LYS A 176 -9.85 10.17 25.35
N VAL A 177 -10.87 10.08 26.18
CA VAL A 177 -12.05 10.98 26.15
C VAL A 177 -12.21 11.68 27.49
N LEU A 178 -12.88 12.83 27.47
CA LEU A 178 -13.37 13.48 28.68
C LEU A 178 -14.83 13.05 28.88
N VAL A 179 -15.11 12.43 30.02
CA VAL A 179 -16.46 12.04 30.45
C VAL A 179 -16.78 12.71 31.79
N SER A 180 -18.02 12.59 32.25
CA SER A 180 -18.36 13.03 33.61
C SER A 180 -17.46 12.33 34.62
N LYS A 181 -17.08 13.03 35.70
CA LYS A 181 -16.31 12.43 36.80
C LYS A 181 -16.99 11.17 37.36
N ASP A 182 -18.31 11.14 37.31
CA ASP A 182 -19.14 10.05 37.84
C ASP A 182 -19.38 8.93 36.81
N ASP A 183 -18.91 9.07 35.57
CA ASP A 183 -18.99 8.04 34.55
C ASP A 183 -17.87 7.02 34.73
N LEU A 184 -18.18 5.89 35.35
CA LEU A 184 -17.24 4.81 35.63
C LEU A 184 -17.06 3.84 34.45
N ARG A 185 -17.70 4.08 33.30
CA ARG A 185 -17.60 3.17 32.14
C ARG A 185 -16.20 3.24 31.53
N ASP A 186 -15.58 2.08 31.41
CA ASP A 186 -14.26 1.88 30.77
C ASP A 186 -14.38 1.26 29.36
N TYR A 187 -15.60 1.07 28.86
CA TYR A 187 -15.89 0.45 27.58
C TYR A 187 -16.71 1.35 26.65
N ARG A 188 -16.64 1.02 25.35
CA ARG A 188 -17.41 1.67 24.29
C ARG A 188 -17.99 0.60 23.36
N GLY A 189 -19.26 0.75 22.96
CA GLY A 189 -19.85 -0.10 21.93
C GLY A 189 -19.17 0.10 20.58
N ALA A 190 -18.77 -1.00 19.94
CA ALA A 190 -18.09 -0.99 18.64
C ALA A 190 -18.58 -2.15 17.77
N GLY A 191 -18.97 -1.88 16.52
CA GLY A 191 -19.22 -2.92 15.53
C GLY A 191 -17.92 -3.61 15.12
N VAL A 192 -17.67 -4.84 15.59
CA VAL A 192 -16.42 -5.55 15.29
C VAL A 192 -16.55 -6.35 13.98
N LYS A 193 -16.16 -5.74 12.86
CA LYS A 193 -15.86 -6.46 11.61
C LYS A 193 -14.39 -6.33 11.26
N ARG A 194 -13.64 -7.43 11.40
CA ARG A 194 -12.19 -7.53 11.13
C ARG A 194 -11.86 -7.69 9.64
N THR A 195 -12.45 -6.87 8.79
CA THR A 195 -12.09 -6.84 7.37
C THR A 195 -10.91 -5.89 7.17
N GLN A 196 -9.86 -6.40 6.52
CA GLN A 196 -8.67 -5.62 6.19
C GLN A 196 -8.66 -5.31 4.69
N VAL A 197 -8.29 -4.09 4.34
CA VAL A 197 -8.03 -3.65 2.95
C VAL A 197 -6.55 -3.33 2.87
N THR A 198 -5.87 -3.81 1.84
CA THR A 198 -4.43 -3.57 1.68
C THR A 198 -4.20 -2.37 0.78
N ALA A 199 -3.29 -1.48 1.17
CA ALA A 199 -2.84 -0.37 0.34
C ALA A 199 -1.35 -0.54 0.04
N ILE A 200 -0.98 -0.49 -1.25
CA ILE A 200 0.41 -0.37 -1.69
C ILE A 200 0.73 1.12 -1.79
N GLU A 201 1.69 1.56 -0.99
CA GLU A 201 2.17 2.94 -0.96
C GLU A 201 3.62 2.98 -1.42
N CYS A 202 3.99 4.07 -2.09
CA CYS A 202 5.36 4.26 -2.53
C CYS A 202 5.79 5.73 -2.41
N ILE A 203 6.98 5.94 -1.85
CA ILE A 203 7.53 7.26 -1.53
C ILE A 203 8.93 7.38 -2.10
N SER A 204 9.30 8.57 -2.55
CA SER A 204 10.63 8.90 -3.06
C SER A 204 11.49 9.54 -1.99
N ALA A 205 12.81 9.42 -2.12
CA ALA A 205 13.76 9.98 -1.16
C ALA A 205 13.75 11.52 -1.10
N ASP A 206 13.28 12.20 -2.14
CA ASP A 206 13.16 13.67 -2.17
C ASP A 206 11.84 14.19 -1.56
N GLY A 207 10.98 13.28 -1.10
CA GLY A 207 9.79 13.62 -0.31
C GLY A 207 8.46 13.59 -1.05
N ARG A 208 8.37 12.97 -2.24
CA ARG A 208 7.11 12.80 -3.00
C ARG A 208 6.51 11.42 -2.75
N SER A 209 5.20 11.34 -2.53
CA SER A 209 4.41 10.10 -2.60
C SER A 209 3.87 9.87 -4.01
N LEU A 210 3.86 8.62 -4.45
CA LEU A 210 3.16 8.17 -5.66
C LEU A 210 1.67 7.94 -5.38
N LEU A 211 0.84 7.79 -6.41
CA LEU A 211 -0.55 7.37 -6.24
C LEU A 211 -0.63 5.91 -5.76
N PRO A 212 -1.57 5.57 -4.85
CA PRO A 212 -1.63 4.25 -4.25
C PRO A 212 -2.32 3.22 -5.15
N LEU A 213 -2.10 1.94 -4.84
CA LEU A 213 -2.95 0.83 -5.29
C LEU A 213 -3.66 0.21 -4.10
N ILE A 214 -5.00 0.19 -4.14
CA ILE A 214 -5.84 -0.38 -3.08
C ILE A 214 -6.32 -1.77 -3.49
N ILE A 215 -6.05 -2.78 -2.67
CA ILE A 215 -6.44 -4.18 -2.91
C ILE A 215 -7.64 -4.53 -2.03
N TRP A 216 -8.76 -4.82 -2.68
CA TRP A 216 -9.97 -5.28 -2.00
C TRP A 216 -9.89 -6.79 -1.72
N PRO A 217 -10.29 -7.27 -0.52
CA PRO A 217 -10.51 -8.69 -0.27
C PRO A 217 -11.79 -9.14 -0.99
N ALA A 218 -11.68 -9.47 -2.27
CA ALA A 218 -12.78 -9.72 -3.19
C ALA A 218 -12.32 -10.47 -4.45
N SER A 219 -13.29 -10.93 -5.25
CA SER A 219 -13.06 -11.55 -6.56
C SER A 219 -13.40 -10.64 -7.75
N THR A 220 -13.97 -9.45 -7.49
CA THR A 220 -14.46 -8.51 -8.51
C THR A 220 -14.42 -7.08 -8.00
N HIS A 221 -14.36 -6.10 -8.92
CA HIS A 221 -14.58 -4.70 -8.60
C HIS A 221 -16.07 -4.39 -8.43
N ARG A 222 -16.43 -3.65 -7.39
CA ARG A 222 -17.81 -3.20 -7.15
C ARG A 222 -17.95 -1.69 -7.26
N SER A 223 -19.04 -1.26 -7.87
CA SER A 223 -19.36 0.15 -8.09
C SER A 223 -19.43 0.97 -6.80
N ASN A 224 -19.93 0.40 -5.71
CA ASN A 224 -20.15 1.11 -4.47
C ASN A 224 -18.90 1.24 -3.57
N TRP A 225 -17.74 0.73 -3.97
CA TRP A 225 -16.49 0.85 -3.18
C TRP A 225 -15.66 2.10 -3.51
N THR A 226 -15.86 2.67 -4.70
CA THR A 226 -15.08 3.79 -5.23
C THR A 226 -16.00 4.95 -5.64
N THR A 227 -17.04 5.24 -4.85
CA THR A 227 -17.95 6.37 -5.09
C THR A 227 -17.31 7.71 -4.75
N PHE A 228 -16.29 7.71 -3.90
CA PHE A 228 -15.52 8.91 -3.56
C PHE A 228 -14.46 9.20 -4.63
N PRO A 229 -14.33 10.46 -5.11
CA PRO A 229 -13.43 10.81 -6.20
C PRO A 229 -11.96 10.63 -5.83
N THR A 230 -11.30 9.72 -6.53
CA THR A 230 -9.90 9.30 -6.29
C THR A 230 -9.14 9.22 -7.62
N PRO A 231 -9.05 10.34 -8.38
CA PRO A 231 -8.43 10.34 -9.70
C PRO A 231 -6.99 9.83 -9.66
N GLY A 232 -6.65 8.99 -10.64
CA GLY A 232 -5.35 8.32 -10.81
C GLY A 232 -5.08 7.17 -9.82
N TRP A 233 -5.95 6.90 -8.85
CA TRP A 233 -5.77 5.76 -7.96
C TRP A 233 -6.02 4.46 -8.71
N HIS A 234 -5.35 3.40 -8.26
CA HIS A 234 -5.55 2.08 -8.82
C HIS A 234 -6.19 1.15 -7.80
N TYR A 235 -7.00 0.22 -8.29
CA TYR A 235 -7.74 -0.71 -7.47
C TYR A 235 -7.47 -2.11 -7.96
N GLY A 236 -7.02 -2.99 -7.07
CA GLY A 236 -6.88 -4.42 -7.30
C GLY A 236 -7.89 -5.23 -6.49
N HIS A 237 -7.99 -6.53 -6.77
CA HIS A 237 -8.73 -7.47 -5.92
C HIS A 237 -8.02 -8.82 -5.81
N SER A 238 -8.16 -9.44 -4.64
CA SER A 238 -7.74 -10.82 -4.36
C SER A 238 -8.66 -11.43 -3.32
N GLU A 239 -8.87 -12.74 -3.35
CA GLU A 239 -9.84 -13.40 -2.46
C GLU A 239 -9.55 -13.13 -0.97
N ASN A 240 -8.27 -13.10 -0.61
CA ASN A 240 -7.78 -12.85 0.74
C ASN A 240 -7.41 -11.38 1.02
N GLY A 241 -7.47 -10.49 0.01
CA GLY A 241 -7.09 -9.08 0.12
C GLY A 241 -5.59 -8.82 0.18
N TYR A 242 -4.76 -9.84 -0.01
CA TYR A 242 -3.30 -9.71 -0.05
C TYR A 242 -2.80 -9.48 -1.47
N ASN A 243 -1.58 -8.95 -1.56
CA ASN A 243 -0.87 -8.81 -2.82
C ASN A 243 -0.53 -10.20 -3.42
N ASP A 244 -0.46 -10.27 -4.75
CA ASP A 244 0.02 -11.43 -5.49
C ASP A 244 0.97 -10.99 -6.62
N SER A 245 1.65 -11.93 -7.27
CA SER A 245 2.60 -11.59 -8.33
C SER A 245 1.98 -10.86 -9.52
N LYS A 246 0.69 -11.11 -9.82
CA LYS A 246 0.00 -10.44 -10.91
C LYS A 246 -0.31 -9.00 -10.54
N ILE A 247 -0.81 -8.75 -9.32
CA ILE A 247 -1.01 -7.39 -8.80
C ILE A 247 0.32 -6.64 -8.74
N SER A 248 1.39 -7.30 -8.31
CA SER A 248 2.74 -6.70 -8.24
C SER A 248 3.25 -6.25 -9.61
N LEU A 249 3.07 -7.08 -10.65
CA LEU A 249 3.43 -6.71 -12.03
C LEU A 249 2.56 -5.56 -12.53
N GLU A 250 1.24 -5.62 -12.32
CA GLU A 250 0.31 -4.55 -12.71
C GLU A 250 0.60 -3.24 -11.97
N TRP A 251 1.03 -3.30 -10.71
CA TRP A 251 1.48 -2.13 -9.96
C TRP A 251 2.73 -1.51 -10.59
N LEU A 252 3.73 -2.34 -10.95
CA LEU A 252 4.93 -1.85 -11.63
C LEU A 252 4.60 -1.18 -12.98
N THR A 253 3.74 -1.81 -13.78
CA THR A 253 3.43 -1.37 -15.14
C THR A 253 2.44 -0.19 -15.20
N ARG A 254 1.45 -0.15 -14.31
CA ARG A 254 0.37 0.87 -14.33
C ARG A 254 0.57 2.00 -13.34
N VAL A 255 1.27 1.75 -12.24
CA VAL A 255 1.41 2.72 -11.15
C VAL A 255 2.82 3.27 -11.09
N PHE A 256 3.83 2.41 -10.92
CA PHE A 256 5.20 2.85 -10.68
C PHE A 256 5.86 3.45 -11.93
N ASP A 257 5.90 2.70 -13.02
CA ASP A 257 6.62 3.16 -14.23
C ASP A 257 6.02 4.44 -14.84
N PRO A 258 4.69 4.56 -15.04
CA PRO A 258 4.10 5.78 -15.63
C PRO A 258 4.32 7.04 -14.78
N GLN A 259 4.44 6.91 -13.47
CA GLN A 259 4.65 8.06 -12.58
C GLN A 259 6.12 8.41 -12.35
N THR A 260 7.06 7.58 -12.80
CA THR A 260 8.50 7.74 -12.51
C THR A 260 9.40 7.77 -13.75
N SER A 261 8.97 7.22 -14.89
CA SER A 261 9.79 7.07 -16.09
C SER A 261 10.21 8.41 -16.70
N GLU A 262 9.25 9.32 -16.89
CA GLU A 262 9.48 10.67 -17.41
C GLU A 262 10.44 11.45 -16.51
N ARG A 263 10.19 11.43 -15.19
CA ARG A 263 11.05 12.06 -14.18
C ARG A 263 12.48 11.52 -14.22
N ALA A 264 12.62 10.21 -14.39
CA ALA A 264 13.92 9.57 -14.46
C ALA A 264 14.69 9.97 -15.72
N ASN A 265 14.00 10.30 -16.81
CA ASN A 265 14.60 10.70 -18.09
C ASN A 265 15.69 9.72 -18.56
N GLY A 266 15.38 8.42 -18.54
CA GLY A 266 16.29 7.34 -18.90
C GLY A 266 17.36 6.99 -17.84
N LYS A 267 17.51 7.79 -16.77
CA LYS A 267 18.44 7.48 -15.67
C LYS A 267 17.95 6.30 -14.83
N PRO A 268 18.86 5.60 -14.13
CA PRO A 268 18.48 4.49 -13.26
C PRO A 268 17.51 4.92 -12.16
N ARG A 269 16.54 4.05 -11.87
CA ARG A 269 15.61 4.16 -10.75
C ARG A 269 15.90 3.05 -9.76
N VAL A 270 15.90 3.36 -8.48
CA VAL A 270 16.10 2.36 -7.41
C VAL A 270 14.78 2.16 -6.70
N LEU A 271 14.32 0.92 -6.61
CA LEU A 271 13.11 0.54 -5.88
C LEU A 271 13.49 -0.35 -4.69
N ILE A 272 13.38 0.20 -3.50
CA ILE A 272 13.61 -0.50 -2.24
C ILE A 272 12.28 -1.08 -1.76
N CYS A 273 12.21 -2.39 -1.58
CA CYS A 273 11.00 -3.07 -1.10
C CYS A 273 11.34 -4.22 -0.15
N ASP A 274 10.33 -4.68 0.57
CA ASP A 274 10.46 -5.84 1.45
C ASP A 274 10.58 -7.15 0.65
N GLY A 275 10.82 -8.24 1.37
CA GLY A 275 11.13 -9.54 0.79
C GLY A 275 9.95 -10.44 0.47
N PHE A 276 8.72 -9.93 0.28
CA PHE A 276 7.60 -10.81 0.01
C PHE A 276 7.70 -11.47 -1.37
N GLY A 277 7.53 -12.79 -1.41
CA GLY A 277 7.86 -13.66 -2.56
C GLY A 277 7.05 -13.43 -3.84
N THR A 278 6.12 -12.47 -3.84
CA THR A 278 5.32 -12.05 -4.99
C THR A 278 6.13 -11.28 -6.02
N HIS A 279 7.27 -10.70 -5.65
CA HIS A 279 8.08 -9.80 -6.51
C HIS A 279 9.17 -10.49 -7.36
N GLU A 280 9.32 -11.82 -7.29
CA GLU A 280 10.43 -12.55 -7.94
C GLU A 280 9.99 -13.42 -9.12
N THR A 281 8.98 -12.97 -9.88
CA THR A 281 8.64 -13.60 -11.15
C THR A 281 9.58 -13.13 -12.26
N LEU A 282 9.67 -13.93 -13.33
CA LEU A 282 10.52 -13.58 -14.46
C LEU A 282 10.05 -12.28 -15.12
N GLU A 283 8.73 -12.12 -15.24
CA GLU A 283 8.10 -10.96 -15.88
C GLU A 283 8.45 -9.65 -15.15
N ILE A 284 8.48 -9.68 -13.80
CA ILE A 284 8.88 -8.53 -13.00
C ILE A 284 10.36 -8.19 -13.22
N LEU A 285 11.24 -9.20 -13.19
CA LEU A 285 12.66 -8.99 -13.42
C LEU A 285 12.95 -8.47 -14.83
N GLU A 286 12.29 -9.01 -15.85
CA GLU A 286 12.38 -8.54 -17.22
C GLU A 286 11.87 -7.10 -17.36
N PHE A 287 10.75 -6.78 -16.73
CA PHE A 287 10.19 -5.42 -16.74
C PHE A 287 11.15 -4.41 -16.08
N CYS A 288 11.65 -4.72 -14.88
CA CYS A 288 12.58 -3.86 -14.17
C CYS A 288 13.88 -3.66 -14.96
N PHE A 289 14.44 -4.74 -15.50
CA PHE A 289 15.64 -4.67 -16.35
C PHE A 289 15.39 -3.87 -17.64
N ALA A 290 14.24 -4.06 -18.28
CA ALA A 290 13.84 -3.34 -19.49
C ALA A 290 13.71 -1.83 -19.25
N ASN A 291 13.31 -1.43 -18.05
CA ASN A 291 12.99 -0.04 -17.68
C ASN A 291 14.05 0.63 -16.79
N ASN A 292 15.24 0.06 -16.67
CA ASN A 292 16.34 0.61 -15.86
C ASN A 292 15.96 0.82 -14.38
N ILE A 293 15.23 -0.15 -13.82
CA ILE A 293 14.81 -0.20 -12.43
C ILE A 293 15.66 -1.24 -11.70
N THR A 294 16.45 -0.80 -10.73
CA THR A 294 17.19 -1.66 -9.81
C THR A 294 16.33 -1.92 -8.58
N MET A 295 15.87 -3.16 -8.42
CA MET A 295 15.19 -3.58 -7.19
C MET A 295 16.22 -3.89 -6.11
N CYS A 296 16.00 -3.35 -4.91
CA CYS A 296 16.82 -3.58 -3.74
C CYS A 296 15.95 -4.16 -2.63
N ARG A 297 16.19 -5.41 -2.26
CA ARG A 297 15.42 -6.08 -1.21
C ARG A 297 15.96 -5.72 0.16
N LEU A 298 15.06 -5.43 1.10
CA LEU A 298 15.43 -5.30 2.50
C LEU A 298 15.81 -6.66 3.11
N PRO A 299 16.80 -6.71 4.02
CA PRO A 299 17.09 -7.92 4.78
C PRO A 299 15.86 -8.38 5.57
N SER A 300 15.65 -9.69 5.68
CA SER A 300 14.50 -10.22 6.42
C SER A 300 14.46 -9.72 7.87
N HIS A 301 13.25 -9.43 8.38
CA HIS A 301 12.97 -8.92 9.73
C HIS A 301 13.60 -7.56 10.05
N THR A 302 13.81 -6.73 9.03
CA THR A 302 14.36 -5.38 9.23
C THR A 302 13.43 -4.27 8.81
N SER A 303 12.19 -4.54 8.38
CA SER A 303 11.26 -3.52 7.88
C SER A 303 11.03 -2.40 8.91
N HIS A 304 10.76 -2.76 10.17
CA HIS A 304 10.65 -1.83 11.31
C HIS A 304 11.91 -0.96 11.60
N LYS A 305 13.02 -1.17 10.88
CA LYS A 305 14.27 -0.39 10.97
C LYS A 305 14.67 0.27 9.66
N LEU A 306 14.52 -0.42 8.53
CA LEU A 306 15.07 -0.07 7.23
C LEU A 306 14.02 0.33 6.19
N GLN A 307 12.73 0.12 6.45
CA GLN A 307 11.63 0.42 5.54
C GLN A 307 11.05 1.82 5.86
N PRO A 308 11.38 2.88 5.11
CA PRO A 308 10.80 4.21 5.30
C PRO A 308 9.29 4.21 5.51
N CYS A 309 8.52 3.46 4.70
CA CYS A 309 7.08 3.36 4.85
C CYS A 309 6.66 2.93 6.28
N ASP A 310 7.24 1.85 6.81
CA ASP A 310 6.98 1.38 8.18
C ASP A 310 7.49 2.34 9.25
N VAL A 311 8.71 2.86 9.08
CA VAL A 311 9.42 3.62 10.13
C VAL A 311 8.77 4.98 10.40
N GLY A 312 8.19 5.63 9.38
CA GLY A 312 7.70 7.01 9.54
C GLY A 312 6.40 7.37 8.84
N VAL A 313 5.82 6.50 8.00
CA VAL A 313 4.62 6.84 7.20
C VAL A 313 3.38 6.09 7.68
N PHE A 314 3.47 4.78 7.88
CA PHE A 314 2.32 3.93 8.20
C PHE A 314 1.75 4.14 9.60
N GLY A 315 2.58 4.51 10.59
CA GLY A 315 2.11 4.87 11.94
C GLY A 315 1.18 6.09 11.92
N PRO A 316 1.64 7.25 11.39
CA PRO A 316 0.79 8.43 11.19
C PRO A 316 -0.44 8.15 10.32
N LEU A 317 -0.31 7.39 9.24
CA LEU A 317 -1.42 7.03 8.35
C LEU A 317 -2.52 6.26 9.07
N LYS A 318 -2.14 5.21 9.82
CA LYS A 318 -3.11 4.43 10.62
C LYS A 318 -3.76 5.28 11.70
N THR A 319 -3.06 6.28 12.22
CA THR A 319 -3.62 7.22 13.21
C THR A 319 -4.66 8.13 12.57
N ALA A 320 -4.29 8.83 11.48
CA ALA A 320 -5.22 9.70 10.75
C ALA A 320 -6.44 8.92 10.22
N TYR A 321 -6.25 7.68 9.77
CA TYR A 321 -7.35 6.81 9.36
C TYR A 321 -8.31 6.51 10.53
N ARG A 322 -7.78 6.18 11.72
CA ARG A 322 -8.62 5.97 12.92
C ARG A 322 -9.40 7.22 13.29
N ASP A 323 -8.78 8.40 13.19
CA ASP A 323 -9.44 9.67 13.49
C ASP A 323 -10.59 9.94 12.51
N GLU A 324 -10.43 9.61 11.23
CA GLU A 324 -11.48 9.71 10.22
C GLU A 324 -12.62 8.69 10.44
N VAL A 325 -12.29 7.45 10.84
CA VAL A 325 -13.28 6.45 11.24
C VAL A 325 -14.08 6.94 12.46
N GLU A 326 -13.39 7.47 13.46
CA GLU A 326 -14.00 8.03 14.67
C GLU A 326 -14.96 9.17 14.34
N ARG A 327 -14.55 10.05 13.44
CA ARG A 327 -15.36 11.14 12.93
C ARG A 327 -16.65 10.63 12.30
N LEU A 328 -16.59 9.61 11.44
CA LEU A 328 -17.80 9.02 10.84
C LEU A 328 -18.71 8.35 11.89
N CYS A 329 -18.13 7.67 12.88
CA CYS A 329 -18.90 7.06 13.96
C CYS A 329 -19.68 8.10 14.79
N ARG A 330 -19.07 9.26 15.06
CA ARG A 330 -19.77 10.41 15.68
C ARG A 330 -20.92 10.95 14.82
N GLY A 331 -20.87 10.74 13.51
CA GLY A 331 -21.94 11.07 12.57
C GLY A 331 -23.09 10.06 12.53
N GLY A 332 -23.10 9.06 13.42
CA GLY A 332 -24.14 8.03 13.50
C GLY A 332 -23.86 6.76 12.70
N LEU A 333 -22.63 6.58 12.20
CA LEU A 333 -22.24 5.35 11.52
C LEU A 333 -21.78 4.27 12.52
N GLU A 334 -22.52 3.17 12.62
CA GLU A 334 -22.19 2.08 13.55
C GLU A 334 -20.92 1.30 13.16
N ALA A 335 -20.66 1.15 11.86
CA ALA A 335 -19.50 0.43 11.35
C ALA A 335 -19.10 0.90 9.94
N VAL A 336 -17.79 1.00 9.72
CA VAL A 336 -17.18 1.26 8.43
C VAL A 336 -17.12 -0.02 7.60
N SER A 337 -17.54 0.09 6.35
CA SER A 337 -17.49 -1.00 5.35
C SER A 337 -16.62 -0.57 4.16
N LYS A 338 -16.39 -1.47 3.19
CA LYS A 338 -15.58 -1.18 1.99
C LYS A 338 -16.06 0.06 1.23
N GLU A 339 -17.35 0.35 1.29
CA GLU A 339 -18.01 1.48 0.63
C GLU A 339 -17.58 2.83 1.19
N HIS A 340 -17.11 2.85 2.43
CA HIS A 340 -16.64 4.04 3.13
C HIS A 340 -15.12 4.21 3.01
N PHE A 341 -14.40 3.16 2.60
CA PHE A 341 -12.94 3.14 2.72
C PHE A 341 -12.28 4.27 1.93
N THR A 342 -12.75 4.57 0.71
CA THR A 342 -12.15 5.62 -0.11
C THR A 342 -12.39 7.02 0.44
N SER A 343 -13.56 7.30 1.02
CA SER A 343 -13.88 8.60 1.65
C SER A 343 -13.15 8.83 2.98
N VAL A 344 -12.68 7.76 3.64
CA VAL A 344 -11.88 7.81 4.87
C VAL A 344 -10.38 7.80 4.57
N TYR A 345 -9.92 6.90 3.71
CA TYR A 345 -8.51 6.67 3.44
C TYR A 345 -7.86 7.84 2.70
N LYS A 346 -8.56 8.49 1.76
CA LYS A 346 -7.99 9.62 1.02
C LYS A 346 -7.63 10.82 1.93
N PRO A 347 -8.53 11.37 2.76
CA PRO A 347 -8.19 12.42 3.71
C PRO A 347 -7.09 12.01 4.71
N ALA A 348 -7.15 10.78 5.21
CA ALA A 348 -6.14 10.24 6.12
C ALA A 348 -4.74 10.20 5.47
N ARG A 349 -4.70 9.78 4.20
CA ARG A 349 -3.48 9.73 3.39
C ARG A 349 -2.89 11.12 3.15
N GLU A 350 -3.71 12.09 2.81
CA GLU A 350 -3.30 13.49 2.61
C GLU A 350 -2.75 14.11 3.90
N THR A 351 -3.36 13.78 5.04
CA THR A 351 -2.93 14.24 6.37
C THR A 351 -1.61 13.61 6.81
N ALA A 352 -1.42 12.32 6.55
CA ALA A 352 -0.30 11.56 7.09
C ALA A 352 0.93 11.49 6.16
N ILE A 353 0.72 11.32 4.85
CA ILE A 353 1.80 11.12 3.88
C ILE A 353 2.26 12.48 3.34
N THR A 354 2.80 13.30 4.26
CA THR A 354 3.33 14.62 3.93
C THR A 354 4.82 14.53 3.54
N ARG A 355 5.30 15.53 2.77
CA ARG A 355 6.72 15.65 2.43
C ARG A 355 7.63 15.60 3.68
N ARG A 356 7.20 16.25 4.77
CA ARG A 356 7.92 16.25 6.04
C ARG A 356 8.05 14.85 6.62
N ASN A 357 6.95 14.09 6.67
CA ASN A 357 6.96 12.73 7.22
C ASN A 357 7.78 11.79 6.35
N ILE A 358 7.70 11.92 5.02
CA ILE A 358 8.51 11.12 4.09
C ILE A 358 10.01 11.37 4.31
N ILE A 359 10.45 12.63 4.32
CA ILE A 359 11.87 12.96 4.53
C ILE A 359 12.34 12.46 5.90
N ALA A 360 11.55 12.65 6.95
CA ALA A 360 11.87 12.14 8.28
C ALA A 360 11.99 10.61 8.30
N ALA A 361 11.11 9.90 7.58
CA ALA A 361 11.13 8.44 7.48
C ALA A 361 12.39 7.91 6.79
N TRP A 362 12.77 8.49 5.65
CA TRP A 362 14.02 8.18 4.94
C TRP A 362 15.26 8.46 5.78
N ALA A 363 15.22 9.55 6.55
CA ALA A 363 16.31 9.94 7.41
C ALA A 363 16.41 9.02 8.63
N ALA A 364 15.28 8.52 9.15
CA ALA A 364 15.22 7.57 10.26
C ALA A 364 15.67 6.16 9.87
N SER A 365 15.43 5.73 8.63
CA SER A 365 15.93 4.46 8.08
C SER A 365 17.40 4.49 7.67
N GLY A 366 18.07 5.65 7.80
CA GLY A 366 19.50 5.82 7.50
C GLY A 366 19.83 5.83 6.01
N LEU A 367 18.83 5.93 5.13
CA LEU A 367 19.01 5.86 3.68
C LEU A 367 19.19 7.23 3.04
N PHE A 368 18.42 8.25 3.44
CA PHE A 368 18.54 9.62 2.91
C PHE A 368 18.32 10.69 3.99
N PRO A 369 19.32 11.55 4.29
CA PRO A 369 20.72 11.43 3.85
C PRO A 369 21.34 10.11 4.34
N PHE A 370 22.22 9.54 3.52
CA PHE A 370 22.81 8.22 3.79
C PHE A 370 23.63 8.24 5.08
N ASN A 371 23.13 7.57 6.11
CA ASN A 371 23.74 7.50 7.44
C ASN A 371 23.30 6.22 8.18
N PRO A 372 23.99 5.09 7.95
CA PRO A 372 23.71 3.80 8.59
C PRO A 372 23.71 3.84 10.13
N GLU A 373 24.52 4.72 10.74
CA GLU A 373 24.64 4.83 12.20
C GLU A 373 23.32 5.15 12.90
N ARG A 374 22.38 5.81 12.22
CA ARG A 374 21.05 6.10 12.75
C ARG A 374 20.25 4.84 13.10
N VAL A 375 20.49 3.76 12.35
CA VAL A 375 19.86 2.46 12.55
C VAL A 375 20.75 1.54 13.39
N LEU A 376 22.06 1.52 13.12
CA LEU A 376 22.99 0.62 13.78
C LEU A 376 23.11 0.90 15.29
N ARG A 377 23.06 2.16 15.72
CA ARG A 377 23.06 2.52 17.17
C ARG A 377 21.87 1.96 17.94
N LYS A 378 20.74 1.74 17.26
CA LYS A 378 19.49 1.20 17.84
C LYS A 378 19.33 -0.30 17.60
N THR A 379 20.36 -0.96 17.06
CA THR A 379 20.33 -2.40 16.77
C THR A 379 21.25 -3.10 17.77
N PRO A 380 20.72 -4.03 18.60
CA PRO A 380 21.52 -4.73 19.58
C PRO A 380 22.72 -5.41 18.91
N LYS A 381 23.94 -5.10 19.37
CA LYS A 381 25.13 -5.88 18.99
C LYS A 381 25.02 -7.25 19.66
N PRO A 382 25.58 -8.32 19.06
CA PRO A 382 25.65 -9.61 19.72
C PRO A 382 26.32 -9.45 21.10
N PRO A 383 25.77 -10.06 22.17
CA PRO A 383 26.08 -9.67 23.53
C PRO A 383 27.54 -9.95 23.91
N SER A 384 28.16 -8.95 24.53
CA SER A 384 29.16 -9.11 25.60
C SER A 384 28.38 -9.08 26.94
N GLU A 385 28.77 -9.90 27.90
CA GLU A 385 28.03 -10.17 29.14
C GLU A 385 27.80 -8.94 30.05
N THR A 386 26.66 -9.00 30.79
CA THR A 386 26.32 -8.31 32.06
C THR A 386 25.87 -6.84 31.94
N ALA A 387 24.87 -6.29 32.64
CA ALA A 387 23.66 -6.76 33.35
C ALA A 387 22.72 -5.54 33.54
N ALA A 388 21.42 -5.78 33.70
CA ALA A 388 20.40 -4.79 34.06
C ALA A 388 20.47 -4.42 35.56
N PRO A 389 19.84 -3.30 35.98
CA PRO A 389 18.67 -3.49 36.86
C PRO A 389 17.54 -2.45 36.73
N GLY A 390 16.31 -2.92 36.97
CA GLY A 390 15.56 -2.58 38.20
C GLY A 390 14.65 -1.34 38.23
N VAL A 391 13.34 -1.61 38.16
CA VAL A 391 12.17 -0.76 38.52
C VAL A 391 12.09 -0.53 40.04
N LEU A 392 11.42 0.54 40.52
CA LEU A 392 10.45 0.52 41.65
C LEU A 392 9.71 1.88 41.84
N THR A 393 8.65 1.83 42.65
CA THR A 393 7.33 2.50 42.65
C THR A 393 7.14 3.77 43.53
N CYS A 394 5.98 4.43 43.36
CA CYS A 394 5.38 5.57 44.09
C CYS A 394 5.13 5.37 45.61
N PRO A 395 4.79 6.47 46.33
CA PRO A 395 3.45 6.57 46.94
C PRO A 395 2.73 7.95 46.83
N GLN A 396 1.42 7.90 47.07
CA GLN A 396 0.41 8.98 47.12
C GLN A 396 0.53 9.83 48.41
N ASP A 397 0.04 11.07 48.42
CA ASP A 397 -1.12 11.43 49.27
C ASP A 397 -1.82 12.76 48.93
N GLN A 398 -3.04 12.85 49.47
CA GLN A 398 -4.18 13.74 49.22
C GLN A 398 -3.99 15.24 49.55
N GLN A 399 -4.77 16.10 48.88
CA GLN A 399 -5.66 17.06 49.56
C GLN A 399 -6.73 17.63 48.61
N VAL A 400 -7.99 17.52 49.04
CA VAL A 400 -9.20 18.02 48.36
C VAL A 400 -9.40 19.48 48.73
N ALA A 401 -9.37 20.38 47.75
CA ALA A 401 -9.82 21.76 47.92
C ALA A 401 -11.33 21.86 47.65
N GLN A 402 -12.08 22.34 48.64
CA GLN A 402 -13.51 22.65 48.51
C GLN A 402 -13.72 23.81 47.53
N ALA A 403 -14.57 23.60 46.52
CA ALA A 403 -15.00 24.64 45.60
C ALA A 403 -16.09 25.50 46.26
N PRO A 404 -16.01 26.84 46.19
CA PRO A 404 -17.10 27.71 46.63
C PRO A 404 -18.32 27.53 45.71
N ILE A 405 -19.51 27.40 46.31
CA ILE A 405 -20.79 27.33 45.61
C ILE A 405 -21.05 28.70 44.96
N THR A 406 -20.77 28.82 43.67
CA THR A 406 -21.23 29.95 42.86
C THR A 406 -22.72 29.82 42.59
N PRO A 407 -23.52 30.89 42.80
CA PRO A 407 -24.95 30.86 42.55
C PRO A 407 -25.25 30.64 41.06
N ILE A 408 -26.15 29.69 40.81
CA ILE A 408 -26.47 29.12 39.50
C ILE A 408 -26.93 30.22 38.53
N THR A 409 -26.25 30.28 37.38
CA THR A 409 -26.68 31.06 36.22
C THR A 409 -27.94 30.42 35.62
N PRO A 410 -29.04 31.17 35.42
CA PRO A 410 -30.28 30.61 34.88
C PRO A 410 -30.05 30.06 33.47
N VAL A 411 -30.45 28.81 33.25
CA VAL A 411 -30.33 28.10 31.95
C VAL A 411 -31.66 27.98 31.21
N THR A 412 -32.74 28.51 31.80
CA THR A 412 -34.11 28.47 31.25
C THR A 412 -34.56 29.85 30.79
N THR A 413 -35.41 29.89 29.77
CA THR A 413 -35.99 31.13 29.23
C THR A 413 -36.72 31.93 30.32
N GLU A 414 -37.45 31.24 31.20
CA GLU A 414 -38.14 31.81 32.37
C GLU A 414 -37.17 32.41 33.39
N GLY A 415 -36.03 31.77 33.63
CA GLY A 415 -34.98 32.29 34.51
C GLY A 415 -34.28 33.54 33.94
N VAL A 416 -34.13 33.62 32.62
CA VAL A 416 -33.63 34.81 31.92
C VAL A 416 -34.64 35.95 31.97
N MET A 417 -35.93 35.65 31.76
CA MET A 417 -37.00 36.64 31.86
C MET A 417 -37.15 37.19 33.30
N SER A 418 -37.00 36.32 34.30
CA SER A 418 -36.98 36.71 35.71
C SER A 418 -35.78 37.62 36.03
N LEU A 419 -34.58 37.28 35.54
CA LEU A 419 -33.39 38.11 35.70
C LEU A 419 -33.54 39.49 35.01
N HIS A 420 -34.13 39.52 33.81
CA HIS A 420 -34.42 40.74 33.08
C HIS A 420 -35.44 41.64 33.80
N ASN A 421 -36.47 41.06 34.41
CA ASN A 421 -37.44 41.80 35.21
C ASN A 421 -36.80 42.36 36.50
N LEU A 422 -35.87 41.63 37.11
CA LEU A 422 -35.11 42.08 38.28
C LEU A 422 -34.14 43.24 37.95
N ILE A 423 -33.50 43.19 36.78
CA ILE A 423 -32.71 44.30 36.22
C ILE A 423 -33.58 45.55 36.04
N LYS A 424 -34.80 45.39 35.52
CA LYS A 424 -35.74 46.51 35.35
C LYS A 424 -36.15 47.12 36.69
N GLN A 425 -36.44 46.32 37.71
CA GLN A 425 -36.83 46.80 39.04
C GLN A 425 -35.69 47.53 39.75
N ASP A 426 -34.48 46.97 39.75
CA ASP A 426 -33.33 47.56 40.46
C ASP A 426 -32.75 48.79 39.74
N ALA A 427 -32.97 48.93 38.43
CA ALA A 427 -32.65 50.16 37.69
C ALA A 427 -33.47 51.38 38.16
N TYR A 428 -34.67 51.17 38.71
CA TYR A 428 -35.46 52.24 39.33
C TYR A 428 -35.06 52.51 40.79
N ALA A 429 -34.41 51.55 41.47
CA ALA A 429 -34.02 51.62 42.88
C ALA A 429 -32.59 52.19 43.11
N MET A 430 -31.84 52.48 42.04
CA MET A 430 -30.48 53.08 42.07
C MET A 430 -29.41 52.27 42.84
N ASP A 431 -29.52 50.93 42.90
CA ASP A 431 -28.47 50.06 43.46
C ASP A 431 -27.51 49.57 42.35
N GLU A 432 -26.51 50.39 42.03
CA GLU A 432 -25.56 50.16 40.93
C GLU A 432 -24.78 48.84 41.05
N ARG A 433 -24.42 48.40 42.27
CA ARG A 433 -23.63 47.17 42.48
C ARG A 433 -24.44 45.91 42.14
N ARG A 434 -25.72 45.92 42.48
CA ARG A 434 -26.63 44.80 42.23
C ARG A 434 -27.03 44.74 40.75
N LEU A 435 -27.26 45.90 40.14
CA LEU A 435 -27.49 46.04 38.71
C LEU A 435 -26.29 45.54 37.88
N GLN A 436 -25.06 45.90 38.25
CA GLN A 436 -23.85 45.43 37.57
C GLN A 436 -23.73 43.90 37.60
N LYS A 437 -24.03 43.26 38.74
CA LYS A 437 -24.05 41.79 38.87
C LYS A 437 -25.10 41.13 37.97
N TYR A 438 -26.29 41.73 37.85
CA TYR A 438 -27.34 41.17 36.99
C TYR A 438 -27.05 41.36 35.51
N VAL A 439 -26.49 42.51 35.11
CA VAL A 439 -26.00 42.73 33.74
C VAL A 439 -24.90 41.75 33.40
N GLN A 440 -23.94 41.52 34.30
CA GLN A 440 -22.88 40.52 34.10
C GLN A 440 -23.45 39.10 33.94
N LYS A 441 -24.44 38.71 34.75
CA LYS A 441 -25.13 37.43 34.61
C LYS A 441 -25.87 37.30 33.28
N LEU A 442 -26.57 38.35 32.84
CA LEU A 442 -27.26 38.36 31.56
C LEU A 442 -26.26 38.23 30.39
N ALA A 443 -25.13 38.93 30.47
CA ALA A 443 -24.04 38.80 29.50
C ALA A 443 -23.45 37.38 29.48
N SER A 444 -23.21 36.77 30.65
CA SER A 444 -22.75 35.37 30.74
C SER A 444 -23.75 34.38 30.14
N VAL A 445 -25.05 34.55 30.38
CA VAL A 445 -26.09 33.73 29.74
C VAL A 445 -26.06 33.89 28.22
N ALA A 446 -25.99 35.12 27.73
CA ALA A 446 -25.93 35.39 26.29
C ALA A 446 -24.69 34.74 25.65
N GLN A 447 -23.52 34.87 26.28
CA GLN A 447 -22.27 34.25 25.82
C GLN A 447 -22.38 32.71 25.78
N ILE A 448 -22.91 32.09 26.84
CA ILE A 448 -23.14 30.63 26.87
C ILE A 448 -24.10 30.20 25.77
N SER A 449 -25.19 30.93 25.56
CA SER A 449 -26.18 30.64 24.52
C SER A 449 -25.59 30.76 23.10
N LEU A 450 -24.80 31.82 22.84
CA LEU A 450 -24.09 32.00 21.57
C LEU A 450 -23.07 30.87 21.33
N ALA A 451 -22.31 30.48 22.36
CA ALA A 451 -21.37 29.37 22.27
C ALA A 451 -22.10 28.04 21.97
N LYS A 452 -23.21 27.76 22.67
CA LYS A 452 -24.06 26.59 22.41
C LYS A 452 -24.62 26.59 20.99
N GLN A 453 -25.12 27.73 20.52
CA GLN A 453 -25.65 27.88 19.16
C GLN A 453 -24.56 27.60 18.12
N THR A 454 -23.36 28.12 18.32
CA THR A 454 -22.20 27.87 17.44
C THR A 454 -21.88 26.38 17.38
N LEU A 455 -21.77 25.71 18.54
CA LEU A 455 -21.50 24.27 18.62
C LEU A 455 -22.59 23.42 17.93
N LEU A 456 -23.87 23.79 18.10
CA LEU A 456 -24.99 23.12 17.44
C LEU A 456 -24.99 23.35 15.93
N GLN A 457 -24.62 24.55 15.49
CA GLN A 457 -24.51 24.88 14.07
C GLN A 457 -23.39 24.06 13.40
N ASP A 458 -22.21 24.01 14.02
CA ASP A 458 -21.10 23.17 13.55
C ASP A 458 -21.49 21.69 13.48
N GLN A 459 -22.23 21.20 14.50
CA GLN A 459 -22.74 19.83 14.51
C GLN A 459 -23.74 19.57 13.38
N ASN A 460 -24.67 20.50 13.13
CA ASN A 460 -25.63 20.38 12.04
C ASN A 460 -24.97 20.40 10.66
N GLU A 461 -23.98 21.26 10.45
CA GLU A 461 -23.18 21.30 9.21
C GLU A 461 -22.43 19.98 9.00
N PHE A 462 -21.79 19.47 10.06
CA PHE A 462 -21.11 18.18 10.05
C PHE A 462 -22.07 17.03 9.69
N LEU A 463 -23.22 16.93 10.37
CA LEU A 463 -24.23 15.89 10.10
C LEU A 463 -24.79 16.01 8.69
N THR A 464 -24.99 17.23 8.18
CA THR A 464 -25.43 17.47 6.81
C THR A 464 -24.43 16.94 5.79
N LYS A 465 -23.12 17.15 6.03
CA LYS A 465 -22.05 16.63 5.16
C LYS A 465 -22.01 15.11 5.15
N VAL A 466 -22.10 14.47 6.33
CA VAL A 466 -22.14 13.00 6.46
C VAL A 466 -23.39 12.43 5.78
N ASN A 467 -24.55 13.05 5.95
CA ASN A 467 -25.80 12.60 5.34
C ASN A 467 -25.78 12.70 3.81
N LYS A 468 -25.22 13.78 3.24
CA LYS A 468 -25.06 13.93 1.78
C LYS A 468 -24.19 12.80 1.20
N GLU A 469 -23.08 12.49 1.84
CA GLU A 469 -22.20 11.39 1.43
C GLU A 469 -22.92 10.03 1.52
N ALA A 470 -23.63 9.79 2.62
CA ALA A 470 -24.40 8.57 2.83
C ALA A 470 -25.52 8.41 1.81
N GLN A 471 -26.16 9.50 1.38
CA GLN A 471 -27.19 9.50 0.35
C GLN A 471 -26.62 9.05 -1.00
N VAL A 472 -25.46 9.57 -1.41
CA VAL A 472 -24.77 9.15 -2.65
C VAL A 472 -24.41 7.67 -2.61
N ARG A 473 -23.95 7.16 -1.46
CA ARG A 473 -23.65 5.73 -1.32
C ARG A 473 -24.89 4.83 -1.34
N ARG A 474 -25.95 5.21 -0.61
CA ARG A 474 -27.21 4.43 -0.56
C ARG A 474 -27.92 4.38 -1.90
N SER A 475 -27.83 5.44 -2.71
CA SER A 475 -28.37 5.43 -4.08
C SER A 475 -27.52 4.62 -5.07
N THR A 476 -26.24 4.38 -4.75
CA THR A 476 -25.34 3.61 -5.60
C THR A 476 -25.55 2.10 -5.39
N ARG A 477 -26.19 1.44 -6.36
CA ARG A 477 -26.36 -0.02 -6.35
C ARG A 477 -25.00 -0.73 -6.42
N SER A 478 -24.81 -1.79 -5.62
CA SER A 478 -23.62 -2.64 -5.70
C SER A 478 -23.66 -3.52 -6.95
N ILE A 479 -22.85 -3.18 -7.94
CA ILE A 479 -22.79 -3.83 -9.25
C ILE A 479 -21.34 -4.20 -9.55
N VAL A 480 -21.12 -5.34 -10.20
CA VAL A 480 -19.78 -5.75 -10.67
C VAL A 480 -19.36 -4.88 -11.85
N LEU A 481 -18.28 -4.10 -11.71
CA LEU A 481 -17.77 -3.23 -12.77
C LEU A 481 -16.79 -3.93 -13.71
N GLY A 482 -16.01 -4.88 -13.20
CA GLY A 482 -15.01 -5.58 -14.00
C GLY A 482 -14.41 -6.77 -13.27
N LYS A 483 -13.79 -7.66 -14.05
CA LYS A 483 -13.02 -8.82 -13.58
C LYS A 483 -11.51 -8.65 -13.79
N ALA A 484 -11.07 -7.56 -14.42
CA ALA A 484 -9.66 -7.23 -14.53
C ALA A 484 -9.02 -7.23 -13.14
N LYS A 485 -7.74 -7.62 -13.05
CA LYS A 485 -7.09 -7.81 -11.74
C LYS A 485 -6.80 -6.47 -11.06
N VAL A 486 -6.44 -5.47 -11.87
CA VAL A 486 -6.23 -4.09 -11.47
C VAL A 486 -6.95 -3.18 -12.47
N MET A 487 -7.63 -2.15 -11.97
CA MET A 487 -8.31 -1.10 -12.76
C MET A 487 -7.98 0.26 -12.15
N SER A 488 -7.76 1.29 -12.98
CA SER A 488 -7.68 2.67 -12.52
C SER A 488 -9.05 3.18 -12.08
N PHE A 489 -9.09 4.30 -11.34
CA PHE A 489 -10.33 4.97 -11.01
C PHE A 489 -11.10 5.37 -12.27
N GLU A 490 -10.38 5.85 -13.29
CA GLU A 490 -10.91 6.25 -14.59
C GLU A 490 -11.51 5.06 -15.35
N ASP A 491 -10.86 3.89 -15.32
CA ASP A 491 -11.42 2.65 -15.90
C ASP A 491 -12.74 2.26 -15.19
N LEU A 492 -12.83 2.47 -13.88
CA LEU A 492 -14.04 2.18 -13.09
C LEU A 492 -15.16 3.19 -13.41
N GLU A 493 -14.84 4.46 -13.63
CA GLU A 493 -15.81 5.47 -14.07
C GLU A 493 -16.33 5.18 -15.48
N GLU A 494 -15.44 4.83 -16.41
CA GLU A 494 -15.83 4.44 -17.77
C GLU A 494 -16.71 3.18 -17.74
N ALA A 495 -16.38 2.20 -16.90
CA ALA A 495 -17.20 0.99 -16.72
C ALA A 495 -18.59 1.30 -16.13
N ARG A 496 -18.72 2.31 -15.26
CA ARG A 496 -20.02 2.79 -14.77
C ARG A 496 -20.82 3.46 -15.89
N ALA A 497 -20.20 4.36 -16.64
CA ALA A 497 -20.85 5.09 -17.74
C ALA A 497 -21.37 4.15 -18.82
N LYS A 498 -20.53 3.22 -19.32
CA LYS A 498 -20.92 2.19 -20.30
C LYS A 498 -22.10 1.34 -19.83
N ARG A 499 -22.21 1.08 -18.53
CA ARG A 499 -23.34 0.34 -17.97
C ARG A 499 -24.60 1.18 -17.85
N ALA A 500 -24.50 2.42 -17.38
CA ALA A 500 -25.63 3.33 -17.32
C ALA A 500 -26.28 3.48 -18.71
N GLU A 501 -25.47 3.70 -19.75
CA GLU A 501 -25.94 3.73 -21.14
C GLU A 501 -26.64 2.44 -21.57
N LYS A 502 -26.12 1.27 -21.16
CA LYS A 502 -26.73 -0.02 -21.49
C LYS A 502 -28.06 -0.23 -20.77
N GLU A 503 -28.17 0.21 -19.52
CA GLU A 503 -29.41 0.17 -18.73
C GLU A 503 -30.45 1.14 -19.30
N GLU A 504 -30.04 2.34 -19.70
CA GLU A 504 -30.89 3.31 -20.42
C GLU A 504 -31.39 2.73 -21.75
N LYS A 505 -30.51 2.19 -22.59
CA LYS A 505 -30.88 1.52 -23.85
C LYS A 505 -31.82 0.34 -23.61
N ALA A 506 -31.58 -0.47 -22.58
CA ALA A 506 -32.46 -1.60 -22.22
C ALA A 506 -33.83 -1.13 -21.67
N SER A 507 -33.87 0.00 -20.97
CA SER A 507 -35.12 0.60 -20.49
C SER A 507 -35.93 1.22 -21.64
N ALA A 508 -35.27 1.87 -22.60
CA ALA A 508 -35.88 2.43 -23.80
C ALA A 508 -36.40 1.34 -24.76
N ALA A 509 -35.74 0.18 -24.81
CA ALA A 509 -36.19 -0.97 -25.59
C ALA A 509 -37.42 -1.70 -25.00
N LYS A 510 -37.77 -1.44 -23.74
CA LYS A 510 -39.01 -1.96 -23.13
C LYS A 510 -40.18 -1.05 -23.52
N VAL A 511 -40.88 -1.39 -24.59
CA VAL A 511 -42.15 -0.75 -25.00
C VAL A 511 -43.13 -0.71 -23.82
N PRO A 512 -43.77 0.42 -23.50
CA PRO A 512 -44.76 0.48 -22.44
C PRO A 512 -45.97 -0.39 -22.85
N LYS A 513 -46.21 -1.50 -22.15
CA LYS A 513 -47.49 -2.21 -22.26
C LYS A 513 -48.60 -1.24 -21.84
N LYS A 514 -49.36 -0.73 -22.82
CA LYS A 514 -50.65 -0.06 -22.59
C LYS A 514 -51.48 -0.98 -21.68
N ARG A 515 -51.69 -0.58 -20.43
CA ARG A 515 -52.74 -1.15 -19.57
C ARG A 515 -54.07 -0.80 -20.24
N GLY A 516 -54.62 -1.74 -20.99
CA GLY A 516 -55.95 -1.64 -21.58
C GLY A 516 -56.99 -1.48 -20.48
N ARG A 517 -57.59 -0.30 -20.41
CA ARG A 517 -58.79 -0.01 -19.65
C ARG A 517 -59.94 -0.77 -20.32
N LYS A 518 -60.46 -1.82 -19.69
CA LYS A 518 -61.70 -2.48 -20.18
C LYS A 518 -62.91 -1.55 -19.94
N PRO A 519 -63.88 -1.48 -20.86
CA PRO A 519 -65.03 -0.57 -20.72
C PRO A 519 -66.07 -1.14 -19.75
N LYS A 520 -66.79 -0.23 -19.08
CA LYS A 520 -68.03 -0.51 -18.34
C LYS A 520 -69.13 -0.90 -19.34
N ASN A 521 -69.85 -1.98 -19.07
CA ASN A 521 -71.22 -2.18 -19.54
C ASN A 521 -72.11 -2.52 -18.33
N SER A 522 -73.30 -1.94 -18.36
CA SER A 522 -74.35 -1.88 -17.34
C SER A 522 -75.37 -3.02 -17.45
N ALA A 523 -76.18 -3.13 -16.37
CA ALA A 523 -77.39 -3.95 -16.17
C ALA A 523 -77.12 -5.37 -15.60
N VAL A 524 -77.77 -5.89 -14.54
CA VAL A 524 -79.13 -5.75 -13.98
C VAL A 524 -79.11 -6.11 -12.47
N VAL A 525 -79.88 -5.35 -11.65
CA VAL A 525 -80.74 -5.68 -10.46
C VAL A 525 -80.49 -7.06 -9.77
N THR A 526 -80.32 -7.26 -8.45
CA THR A 526 -81.25 -7.00 -7.31
C THR A 526 -80.56 -7.07 -5.92
N VAL A 527 -81.18 -6.31 -5.01
CA VAL A 527 -81.18 -6.24 -3.53
C VAL A 527 -80.99 -7.60 -2.82
N GLU A 528 -80.17 -7.72 -1.77
CA GLU A 528 -80.52 -7.84 -0.33
C GLU A 528 -79.22 -8.36 0.35
N GLU A 529 -78.84 -8.13 1.62
CA GLU A 529 -79.43 -7.53 2.80
C GLU A 529 -78.27 -7.16 3.75
N VAL A 530 -78.59 -6.34 4.74
CA VAL A 530 -77.72 -5.71 5.73
C VAL A 530 -77.56 -6.61 6.96
N THR A 531 -76.38 -6.59 7.59
CA THR A 531 -76.11 -6.53 9.06
C THR A 531 -74.58 -6.65 9.22
N GLY A 532 -73.81 -5.74 9.82
CA GLY A 532 -74.01 -4.96 11.04
C GLY A 532 -73.69 -5.85 12.27
N VAL A 533 -72.89 -5.53 13.29
CA VAL A 533 -72.28 -4.31 13.83
C VAL A 533 -71.31 -4.75 14.97
N ALA A 534 -70.24 -3.98 15.23
CA ALA A 534 -69.46 -3.74 16.49
C ALA A 534 -68.95 -4.94 17.35
N GLY A 535 -67.91 -4.84 18.18
CA GLY A 535 -67.05 -3.73 18.65
C GLY A 535 -66.18 -4.20 19.83
N ALA A 536 -65.30 -3.30 20.31
CA ALA A 536 -64.52 -3.31 21.58
C ALA A 536 -63.44 -4.42 21.76
N SER A 537 -62.14 -4.13 21.92
CA SER A 537 -61.35 -3.35 22.91
C SER A 537 -60.91 -4.14 24.17
N LEU A 538 -59.63 -3.89 24.55
CA LEU A 538 -58.93 -4.12 25.84
C LEU A 538 -58.29 -5.52 26.05
N GLN A 539 -56.96 -5.61 26.05
CA GLN A 539 -56.00 -5.51 27.18
C GLN A 539 -55.95 -6.77 28.06
N GLY A 540 -54.73 -7.27 28.32
CA GLY A 540 -54.46 -8.30 29.31
C GLY A 540 -53.03 -8.83 29.23
N GLU A 541 -52.20 -8.41 30.18
CA GLU A 541 -50.86 -8.92 30.50
C GLU A 541 -50.90 -10.37 31.00
N GLY A 542 -49.77 -11.08 30.97
CA GLY A 542 -49.62 -12.38 31.63
C GLY A 542 -48.27 -13.05 31.39
N GLU A 543 -47.55 -13.29 32.48
CA GLU A 543 -46.19 -13.80 32.64
C GLU A 543 -45.89 -15.23 32.14
N GLU A 544 -44.63 -15.40 31.71
CA GLU A 544 -43.62 -16.41 32.10
C GLU A 544 -44.05 -17.80 32.63
N ALA A 545 -43.64 -18.87 31.92
CA ALA A 545 -43.24 -20.16 32.52
C ALA A 545 -42.48 -21.07 31.52
N ASP A 546 -41.37 -21.64 31.99
CA ASP A 546 -40.49 -22.63 31.33
C ASP A 546 -41.19 -23.94 30.89
N PRO A 547 -40.67 -24.68 29.88
CA PRO A 547 -41.03 -26.07 29.64
C PRO A 547 -40.01 -27.09 30.21
N PRO A 548 -40.46 -28.29 30.62
CA PRO A 548 -39.62 -29.33 31.21
C PRO A 548 -39.10 -30.38 30.21
N VAL A 549 -38.15 -31.16 30.72
CA VAL A 549 -37.35 -32.23 30.10
C VAL A 549 -38.03 -33.62 30.20
N ARG A 550 -37.81 -34.49 29.19
CA ARG A 550 -37.51 -35.96 29.20
C ARG A 550 -38.24 -36.72 28.07
N ALA A 551 -37.52 -37.38 27.16
CA ALA A 551 -37.07 -38.80 27.17
C ALA A 551 -38.27 -39.78 26.99
N ASP A 552 -38.32 -40.80 26.13
CA ASP A 552 -37.33 -41.79 25.70
C ASP A 552 -37.85 -42.63 24.50
N ASN A 553 -36.94 -43.42 23.92
CA ASN A 553 -37.10 -44.75 23.29
C ASN A 553 -37.11 -44.96 21.75
N MET A 554 -35.99 -45.59 21.33
CA MET A 554 -35.61 -46.38 20.14
C MET A 554 -36.35 -47.75 20.07
N PRO A 555 -36.14 -48.71 19.10
CA PRO A 555 -35.00 -48.91 18.17
C PRO A 555 -35.28 -49.51 16.76
N GLY A 556 -34.22 -49.64 15.93
CA GLY A 556 -34.21 -50.50 14.73
C GLY A 556 -32.86 -50.54 13.99
N LEU A 557 -32.17 -51.69 14.02
CA LEU A 557 -30.84 -51.98 13.47
C LEU A 557 -30.71 -51.88 11.92
N ARG A 558 -29.53 -51.44 11.44
CA ARG A 558 -28.56 -52.23 10.61
C ARG A 558 -27.34 -51.37 10.21
N GLN A 559 -26.14 -51.91 10.40
CA GLN A 559 -24.83 -51.49 9.84
C GLN A 559 -24.53 -52.34 8.57
N PRO A 560 -23.56 -52.01 7.66
CA PRO A 560 -22.17 -51.67 8.00
C PRO A 560 -21.33 -50.74 7.08
N GLU A 561 -20.20 -50.32 7.67
CA GLU A 561 -18.87 -50.01 7.10
C GLU A 561 -18.64 -48.88 6.09
N THR A 562 -17.80 -47.90 6.47
CA THR A 562 -16.44 -47.64 5.93
C THR A 562 -15.90 -46.27 6.39
N GLY A 563 -14.59 -46.17 6.65
CA GLY A 563 -13.84 -44.91 6.47
C GLY A 563 -13.28 -44.21 7.72
N LEU A 564 -12.01 -44.51 8.02
CA LEU A 564 -11.13 -43.76 8.93
C LEU A 564 -11.10 -42.25 8.63
N LEU A 565 -11.48 -41.41 9.60
CA LEU A 565 -11.28 -39.96 9.55
C LEU A 565 -10.26 -39.53 10.61
N TRP A 566 -9.05 -39.21 10.15
CA TRP A 566 -7.95 -38.66 10.94
C TRP A 566 -8.29 -37.23 11.39
N LYS A 567 -8.25 -36.96 12.70
CA LYS A 567 -8.47 -35.63 13.30
C LYS A 567 -7.14 -34.88 13.44
N ALA A 568 -7.02 -33.69 12.85
CA ALA A 568 -5.92 -32.76 13.09
C ALA A 568 -6.23 -31.84 14.30
N PRO A 569 -5.25 -31.54 15.18
CA PRO A 569 -5.48 -30.77 16.40
C PRO A 569 -5.55 -29.25 16.14
N VAL A 570 -6.47 -28.60 16.85
CA VAL A 570 -6.74 -27.16 16.88
C VAL A 570 -5.66 -26.46 17.73
N ALA A 571 -4.88 -25.56 17.12
CA ALA A 571 -3.99 -24.66 17.86
C ALA A 571 -4.77 -23.41 18.32
N LYS A 572 -4.94 -23.28 19.64
CA LYS A 572 -5.33 -22.01 20.29
C LYS A 572 -4.09 -21.10 20.35
N MET A 573 -4.20 -19.85 19.89
CA MET A 573 -3.22 -18.80 20.18
C MET A 573 -3.90 -17.73 21.04
N TYR A 574 -3.26 -17.47 22.19
CA TYR A 574 -3.42 -16.26 23.00
C TYR A 574 -2.67 -15.10 22.36
#